data_AF-A0A4R0D5R2-F1
#
_entry.id   AF-A0A4R0D5R2-F1
#
_cell.length_a   1.000
_cell.length_b   1.000
_cell.length_c   1.000
_cell.angle_alpha   90.00
_cell.angle_beta   90.00
_cell.angle_gamma   90.00
#
_symmetry.space_group_name_H-M   'P 1'
#
loop_
_entity.id
_entity.type
_entity.pdbx_description
1 polymer ?
#
loop_
_entity_poly.entity_id
_entity_poly.type
_entity_poly.pdbx_seq_one_letter_code
_entity_poly.pdbx_strand_id
1 'polypeptide(L)'
;MNKDISIWMPLYIGDLQAKFARMTAEQIGATLLLMMDFWKNGVIPYELATVCSITKLPQQNKAKNLLNTLTALELFEIESEQIHSNFLTSLKSQALQNQQMKSDKAKNAAQARWNKSASNAQASNKQVQKNAQASLQNNLSITQAILELCPSSSSSSSSSSSEEKNEIFLENSKWI
;
A
#
# COMPACT_ATOMS: atom_id res chain seq x y z
N MET A 1 -15.17 4.15 4.75
CA MET A 1 -14.00 3.83 5.58
C MET A 1 -13.04 5.00 5.47
N ASN A 2 -12.90 5.81 6.53
CA ASN A 2 -11.97 6.93 6.55
C ASN A 2 -10.56 6.32 6.52
N LYS A 3 -9.90 6.32 5.36
CA LYS A 3 -8.57 5.70 5.23
C LYS A 3 -7.56 6.70 5.78
N ASP A 4 -7.03 6.40 6.95
CA ASP A 4 -5.94 7.14 7.56
C ASP A 4 -4.75 7.23 6.59
N ILE A 5 -4.44 8.43 6.09
CA ILE A 5 -3.28 8.67 5.19
C ILE A 5 -1.96 8.46 5.92
N SER A 6 -1.94 8.52 7.26
CA SER A 6 -0.70 8.37 8.02
C SER A 6 -0.05 6.98 7.91
N ILE A 7 -0.75 5.98 7.37
CA ILE A 7 -0.22 4.62 7.16
C ILE A 7 0.81 4.52 6.03
N TRP A 8 0.86 5.50 5.11
CA TRP A 8 1.77 5.48 3.97
C TRP A 8 2.31 6.88 3.69
N MET A 9 3.63 7.04 3.75
CA MET A 9 4.33 8.29 3.43
C MET A 9 5.07 8.13 2.09
N PRO A 10 4.78 8.96 1.07
CA PRO A 10 5.54 8.96 -0.17
C PRO A 10 6.95 9.52 0.07
N LEU A 11 7.97 8.80 -0.37
CA LEU A 11 9.36 9.25 -0.36
C LEU A 11 9.95 9.12 -1.78
N TYR A 12 10.35 10.25 -2.36
CA TYR A 12 10.98 10.30 -3.68
C TYR A 12 12.49 10.29 -3.51
N ILE A 13 13.12 9.14 -3.77
CA ILE A 13 14.54 8.93 -3.44
C ILE A 13 15.46 9.93 -4.15
N GLY A 14 15.18 10.30 -5.41
CA GLY A 14 15.95 11.31 -6.15
C GLY A 14 15.92 12.69 -5.49
N ASP A 15 14.74 13.12 -5.03
CA ASP A 15 14.57 14.41 -4.34
C ASP A 15 15.27 14.39 -2.98
N LEU A 16 15.17 13.28 -2.23
CA LEU A 16 15.86 13.12 -0.95
C LEU A 16 17.38 13.11 -1.14
N GLN A 17 17.89 12.40 -2.16
CA GLN A 17 19.32 12.35 -2.45
C GLN A 17 19.86 13.75 -2.77
N ALA A 18 19.15 14.52 -3.60
CA ALA A 18 19.54 15.89 -3.93
C ALA A 18 19.51 16.80 -2.68
N LYS A 19 18.45 16.70 -1.86
CA LYS A 19 18.29 17.54 -0.66
C LYS A 19 19.28 17.19 0.45
N PHE A 20 19.65 15.92 0.59
CA PHE A 20 20.53 15.43 1.65
C PHE A 20 21.98 15.20 1.20
N ALA A 21 22.37 15.67 0.01
CA ALA A 21 23.66 15.34 -0.63
C ALA A 21 24.90 15.61 0.24
N ARG A 22 24.83 16.56 1.17
CA ARG A 22 25.96 16.93 2.07
C ARG A 22 25.80 16.42 3.50
N MET A 23 24.77 15.62 3.78
CA MET A 23 24.47 15.09 5.10
C MET A 23 25.15 13.74 5.31
N THR A 24 25.53 13.45 6.56
CA THR A 24 26.05 12.13 6.93
C THR A 24 24.91 11.11 7.01
N ALA A 25 25.24 9.81 6.96
CA ALA A 25 24.24 8.75 7.13
C ALA A 25 23.47 8.86 8.47
N GLU A 26 24.16 9.25 9.55
CA GLU A 26 23.54 9.52 10.87
C GLU A 26 22.50 10.64 10.76
N GLN A 27 22.85 11.76 10.11
CA GLN A 27 21.94 12.89 9.93
C GLN A 27 20.75 12.53 9.02
N ILE A 28 20.98 11.77 7.95
CA ILE A 28 19.92 11.31 7.04
C ILE A 28 18.95 10.40 7.80
N GLY A 29 19.45 9.42 8.56
CA GLY A 29 18.61 8.54 9.37
C GLY A 29 17.79 9.29 10.41
N ALA A 30 18.42 10.22 11.12
CA ALA A 30 17.76 11.08 12.09
C ALA A 30 16.67 11.97 11.45
N THR A 31 16.93 12.49 10.24
CA THR A 31 15.97 13.28 9.46
C THR A 31 14.74 12.45 9.09
N LEU A 32 14.96 11.23 8.59
CA LEU A 32 13.88 10.32 8.23
C LEU A 32 13.01 9.96 9.45
N LEU A 33 13.61 9.73 10.62
CA LEU A 33 12.89 9.51 11.87
C LEU A 33 11.99 10.69 12.24
N LEU A 34 12.50 11.91 12.12
CA LEU A 34 11.73 13.12 12.39
C LEU A 34 10.59 13.32 11.38
N MET A 35 10.85 13.07 10.09
CA MET A 35 9.81 13.10 9.04
C MET A 35 8.71 12.07 9.28
N MET A 36 9.07 10.85 9.70
CA MET A 36 8.12 9.78 10.01
C MET A 36 7.25 10.12 11.20
N ASP A 37 7.83 10.65 12.28
CA ASP A 37 7.09 11.10 13.45
C ASP A 37 6.12 12.23 13.09
N PHE A 38 6.60 13.25 12.35
CA PHE A 38 5.74 14.34 11.88
C PHE A 38 4.61 13.83 10.97
N TRP A 39 4.90 12.89 10.07
CA TRP A 39 3.89 12.32 9.18
C TRP A 39 2.79 11.61 9.96
N LYS A 40 3.17 10.88 11.02
CA LYS A 40 2.24 10.10 11.83
C LYS A 40 1.45 10.97 12.80
N ASN A 41 2.14 11.83 13.54
CA ASN A 41 1.63 12.53 14.72
C ASN A 41 1.33 14.02 14.46
N GLY A 42 1.91 14.60 13.42
CA GLY A 42 1.80 16.02 13.11
C GLY A 42 2.89 16.84 13.78
N VAL A 43 2.51 18.04 14.25
CA VAL A 43 3.43 19.01 14.84
C VAL A 43 4.21 18.42 16.02
N ILE A 44 5.51 18.70 16.09
CA ILE A 44 6.41 18.16 17.12
C ILE A 44 6.79 19.29 18.09
N PRO A 45 6.75 19.08 19.42
CA PRO A 45 7.24 20.08 20.38
C PRO A 45 8.74 20.37 20.19
N TYR A 46 9.13 21.64 20.26
CA TYR A 46 10.54 22.09 20.20
C TYR A 46 11.27 21.85 21.55
N GLU A 47 11.23 20.62 22.04
CA GLU A 47 12.00 20.20 23.20
C GLU A 47 13.12 19.28 22.74
N LEU A 48 14.37 19.64 23.03
CA LEU A 48 15.52 18.88 22.52
C LEU A 48 15.49 17.41 23.01
N ALA A 49 14.99 17.13 24.23
CA ALA A 49 14.79 15.77 24.72
C ALA A 49 13.82 14.95 23.85
N THR A 50 12.70 15.54 23.45
CA THR A 50 11.73 14.95 22.53
C THR A 50 12.37 14.70 21.17
N VAL A 51 13.10 15.67 20.63
CA VAL A 51 13.80 15.54 19.35
C VAL A 51 14.86 14.43 19.41
N CYS A 52 15.67 14.35 20.46
CA CYS A 52 16.62 13.27 20.69
C CYS A 52 15.93 11.90 20.77
N SER A 53 14.79 11.82 21.46
CA SER A 53 14.01 10.58 21.58
C SER A 53 13.50 10.09 20.22
N ILE A 54 13.01 11.00 19.36
CA ILE A 54 12.54 10.68 18.01
C ILE A 54 13.72 10.29 17.11
N THR A 55 14.73 11.15 17.03
CA THR A 55 15.87 11.04 16.10
C THR A 55 16.90 9.98 16.50
N LYS A 56 16.82 9.47 17.74
CA LYS A 56 17.80 8.56 18.37
C LYS A 56 19.21 9.15 18.46
N LEU A 57 19.35 10.47 18.36
CA LEU A 57 20.62 11.16 18.58
C LEU A 57 20.92 11.25 20.08
N PRO A 58 22.08 10.75 20.55
CA PRO A 58 22.36 10.70 21.98
C PRO A 58 22.76 12.05 22.58
N GLN A 59 23.20 13.01 21.78
CA GLN A 59 23.60 14.35 22.25
C GLN A 59 22.65 15.44 21.76
N GLN A 60 22.19 16.28 22.69
CA GLN A 60 21.33 17.44 22.42
C GLN A 60 21.95 18.41 21.40
N ASN A 61 23.28 18.60 21.45
CA ASN A 61 23.99 19.44 20.48
C ASN A 61 23.90 18.90 19.05
N LYS A 62 23.93 17.56 18.87
CA LYS A 62 23.73 16.96 17.55
C LYS A 62 22.31 17.18 17.05
N ALA A 63 21.30 16.99 17.92
CA ALA A 63 19.91 17.24 17.59
C ALA A 63 19.65 18.70 17.21
N LYS A 64 20.22 19.65 17.96
CA LYS A 64 20.16 21.08 17.64
C LYS A 64 20.80 21.41 16.29
N ASN A 65 21.99 20.88 16.02
CA ASN A 65 22.67 21.07 14.74
C ASN A 65 21.88 20.46 13.57
N LEU A 66 21.25 19.30 13.79
CA LEU A 66 20.37 18.69 12.81
C LEU A 66 19.19 19.63 12.51
N LEU A 67 18.47 20.11 13.53
CA LEU A 67 17.33 21.02 13.32
C LEU A 67 17.72 22.27 12.55
N ASN A 68 18.83 22.92 12.90
CA ASN A 68 19.35 24.06 12.15
C ASN A 68 19.59 23.71 10.67
N THR A 69 20.15 22.52 10.40
CA THR A 69 20.35 22.02 9.03
C THR A 69 19.02 21.82 8.32
N LEU A 70 18.03 21.23 8.99
CA LEU A 70 16.71 20.96 8.41
C LEU A 70 15.90 22.23 8.14
N THR A 71 16.08 23.26 8.96
CA THR A 71 15.53 24.60 8.72
C THR A 71 16.19 25.27 7.54
N ALA A 72 17.52 25.20 7.42
CA ALA A 72 18.22 25.71 6.25
C ALA A 72 17.83 24.99 4.94
N LEU A 73 17.40 23.73 5.03
CA LEU A 73 16.89 22.94 3.90
C LEU A 73 15.38 23.10 3.67
N GLU A 74 14.70 23.99 4.39
CA GLU A 74 13.25 24.22 4.31
C GLU A 74 12.42 22.94 4.50
N LEU A 75 12.96 21.97 5.26
CA LEU A 75 12.25 20.73 5.57
C LEU A 75 11.38 20.92 6.82
N PHE A 76 11.90 21.68 7.79
CA PHE A 76 11.21 21.99 9.04
C PHE A 76 11.39 23.45 9.44
N GLU A 77 10.36 24.01 10.04
CA GLU A 77 10.32 25.38 10.55
C GLU A 77 10.03 25.33 12.05
N ILE A 78 10.62 26.24 12.82
CA ILE A 78 10.37 26.34 14.25
C ILE A 78 9.57 27.62 14.49
N GLU A 79 8.34 27.47 14.96
CA GLU A 79 7.44 28.57 15.29
C GLU A 79 6.79 28.29 16.64
N SER A 80 6.76 29.28 17.55
CA SER A 80 6.06 29.15 18.84
C SER A 80 6.39 27.88 19.63
N GLU A 81 7.68 27.53 19.75
CA GLU A 81 8.16 26.30 20.41
C GLU A 81 7.60 24.99 19.80
N GLN A 82 7.25 25.03 18.51
CA GLN A 82 6.74 23.89 17.75
C GLN A 82 7.51 23.76 16.43
N ILE A 83 7.72 22.51 16.02
CA ILE A 83 8.40 22.14 14.78
C ILE A 83 7.31 21.78 13.77
N HIS A 84 7.21 22.60 12.73
CA HIS A 84 6.29 22.47 11.61
C HIS A 84 7.01 22.06 10.34
N SER A 85 6.27 21.52 9.36
CA SER A 85 6.80 21.24 8.03
C SER A 85 5.77 21.55 6.97
N ASN A 86 5.96 22.67 6.25
CA ASN A 86 5.15 23.02 5.09
C ASN A 86 5.31 22.00 3.97
N PHE A 87 6.52 21.48 3.79
CA PHE A 87 6.83 20.42 2.84
C PHE A 87 6.00 19.15 3.10
N LEU A 88 6.08 18.58 4.31
CA LEU A 88 5.37 17.34 4.65
C LEU A 88 3.85 17.54 4.70
N THR A 89 3.39 18.71 5.15
CA THR A 89 1.96 19.04 5.17
C THR A 89 1.39 19.10 3.75
N SER A 90 2.09 19.75 2.83
CA SER A 90 1.71 19.81 1.41
C SER A 90 1.71 18.42 0.78
N LEU A 91 2.73 17.62 1.07
CA LEU A 91 2.85 16.25 0.59
C LEU A 91 1.70 15.35 1.11
N LYS A 92 1.29 15.53 2.37
CA LYS A 92 0.15 14.82 2.98
C LYS A 92 -1.17 15.22 2.35
N SER A 93 -1.36 16.50 2.07
CA SER A 93 -2.53 17.02 1.34
C SER A 93 -2.60 16.42 -0.08
N GLN A 94 -1.48 16.40 -0.80
CA GLN A 94 -1.41 15.79 -2.13
C GLN A 94 -1.71 14.29 -2.10
N ALA A 95 -1.20 13.57 -1.10
CA ALA A 95 -1.49 12.14 -0.91
C ALA A 95 -2.99 11.88 -0.69
N LEU A 96 -3.64 12.72 0.12
CA LEU A 96 -5.08 12.68 0.36
C LEU A 96 -5.86 12.94 -0.94
N GLN A 97 -5.51 13.98 -1.70
CA GLN A 97 -6.15 14.29 -2.99
C GLN A 97 -5.99 13.14 -3.99
N ASN A 98 -4.79 12.57 -4.10
CA ASN A 98 -4.51 11.43 -4.98
C ASN A 98 -5.34 10.19 -4.61
N GLN A 99 -5.51 9.93 -3.32
CA GLN A 99 -6.36 8.85 -2.84
C GLN A 99 -7.82 9.09 -3.22
N GLN A 100 -8.34 10.30 -3.00
CA GLN A 100 -9.72 10.67 -3.32
C GLN A 100 -9.98 10.54 -4.83
N MET A 101 -9.12 11.12 -5.67
CA MET A 101 -9.24 11.02 -7.14
C MET A 101 -9.25 9.57 -7.62
N LYS A 102 -8.36 8.71 -7.09
CA LYS A 102 -8.34 7.27 -7.42
C LYS A 102 -9.62 6.57 -6.99
N SER A 103 -10.13 6.87 -5.79
CA SER A 103 -11.39 6.32 -5.31
C SER A 103 -12.57 6.73 -6.18
N ASP A 104 -12.67 8.00 -6.56
CA ASP A 104 -13.80 8.50 -7.33
C ASP A 104 -13.76 8.00 -8.77
N LYS A 105 -12.57 7.90 -9.37
CA LYS A 105 -12.40 7.24 -10.67
C LYS A 105 -12.87 5.78 -10.63
N ALA A 106 -12.53 5.05 -9.55
CA ALA A 106 -12.99 3.66 -9.37
C ALA A 106 -14.51 3.57 -9.18
N LYS A 107 -15.12 4.44 -8.37
CA LYS A 107 -16.58 4.50 -8.20
C LYS A 107 -17.29 4.81 -9.52
N ASN A 108 -16.81 5.82 -10.25
CA ASN A 108 -17.39 6.22 -11.53
C ASN A 108 -17.30 5.09 -12.56
N ALA A 109 -16.16 4.38 -12.61
CA ALA A 109 -16.00 3.22 -13.48
C ALA A 109 -16.94 2.06 -13.10
N ALA A 110 -17.14 1.80 -11.80
CA ALA A 110 -18.08 0.78 -11.32
C ALA A 110 -19.53 1.15 -11.66
N GLN A 111 -19.92 2.40 -11.41
CA GLN A 111 -21.26 2.90 -11.74
C GLN A 111 -21.56 2.78 -13.24
N ALA A 112 -20.59 3.13 -14.10
CA ALA A 112 -20.73 3.00 -15.55
C ALA A 112 -20.90 1.53 -15.99
N ARG A 113 -20.27 0.57 -15.30
CA ARG A 113 -20.44 -0.87 -15.56
C ARG A 113 -21.83 -1.34 -15.13
N TRP A 114 -22.27 -1.01 -13.93
CA TRP A 114 -23.58 -1.44 -13.41
C TRP A 114 -24.76 -0.83 -14.18
N ASN A 115 -24.67 0.44 -14.57
CA ASN A 115 -25.71 1.09 -15.37
C ASN A 115 -25.88 0.42 -16.76
N LYS A 116 -24.79 -0.06 -17.37
CA LYS A 116 -24.84 -0.80 -18.65
C LYS A 116 -25.45 -2.20 -18.49
N SER A 117 -25.16 -2.89 -17.38
CA SER A 117 -25.75 -4.20 -17.09
C SER A 117 -27.26 -4.15 -16.87
N ALA A 118 -27.78 -3.09 -16.25
CA ALA A 118 -29.23 -2.88 -16.11
C ALA A 118 -29.94 -2.70 -17.47
N SER A 119 -29.28 -2.06 -18.44
CA SER A 119 -29.82 -1.88 -19.80
C SER A 119 -29.83 -3.17 -20.63
N ASN A 120 -28.85 -4.06 -20.43
CA ASN A 120 -28.77 -5.33 -21.18
C ASN A 120 -29.69 -6.44 -20.63
N ALA A 121 -30.16 -6.34 -19.38
CA ALA A 121 -31.15 -7.25 -18.82
C ALA A 121 -32.50 -7.19 -19.58
N GLN A 122 -32.79 -6.10 -20.28
CA GLN A 122 -34.00 -5.97 -21.12
C GLN A 122 -33.79 -6.44 -22.58
N ALA A 123 -32.55 -6.61 -23.04
CA ALA A 123 -32.26 -7.08 -24.40
C ALA A 123 -32.39 -8.62 -24.54
N SER A 124 -32.23 -9.38 -23.45
CA SER A 124 -32.33 -10.85 -23.47
C SER A 124 -33.76 -11.38 -23.62
N ASN A 125 -34.79 -10.54 -23.43
CA ASN A 125 -36.19 -11.00 -23.52
C ASN A 125 -36.78 -10.92 -24.94
N LYS A 126 -36.01 -10.47 -25.94
CA LYS A 126 -36.48 -10.35 -27.34
C LYS A 126 -35.87 -11.33 -28.33
N GLN A 127 -34.97 -12.23 -27.89
CA GLN A 127 -34.26 -13.17 -28.79
C GLN A 127 -34.54 -14.67 -28.56
N VAL A 128 -35.64 -15.04 -27.87
CA VAL A 128 -36.00 -16.46 -27.68
C VAL A 128 -37.17 -16.95 -28.56
N GLN A 129 -37.80 -16.08 -29.36
CA GLN A 129 -38.86 -16.51 -30.28
C GLN A 129 -38.42 -16.37 -31.74
N LYS A 130 -37.71 -17.38 -32.26
CA LYS A 130 -37.74 -17.87 -33.66
C LYS A 130 -36.61 -18.88 -33.88
N ASN A 131 -36.88 -20.14 -33.49
CA ASN A 131 -36.51 -21.36 -34.21
C ASN A 131 -36.88 -22.58 -33.35
N ALA A 132 -38.19 -22.79 -33.19
CA ALA A 132 -38.75 -24.03 -32.67
C ALA A 132 -39.28 -24.87 -33.84
N GLN A 133 -38.43 -25.22 -34.81
CA GLN A 133 -38.72 -26.26 -35.80
C GLN A 133 -37.41 -26.89 -36.28
N ALA A 134 -36.94 -27.92 -35.58
CA ALA A 134 -36.11 -28.97 -36.16
C ALA A 134 -36.22 -30.25 -35.31
N SER A 135 -36.88 -31.25 -35.90
CA SER A 135 -36.68 -32.69 -35.69
C SER A 135 -36.98 -33.30 -34.31
N LEU A 136 -38.24 -33.66 -34.13
CA LEU A 136 -38.66 -34.86 -33.38
C LEU A 136 -38.17 -36.10 -34.15
N GLN A 137 -37.02 -36.67 -33.76
CA GLN A 137 -36.69 -38.10 -33.90
C GLN A 137 -35.30 -38.37 -33.30
N ASN A 138 -35.29 -38.93 -32.10
CA ASN A 138 -34.37 -39.98 -31.61
C ASN A 138 -34.44 -39.98 -30.08
N ASN A 139 -35.49 -40.61 -29.58
CA ASN A 139 -35.64 -40.96 -28.19
C ASN A 139 -34.93 -42.31 -27.95
N LEU A 140 -34.30 -42.44 -26.78
CA LEU A 140 -33.80 -43.67 -26.13
C LEU A 140 -32.45 -44.22 -26.62
N SER A 141 -31.34 -43.73 -26.02
CA SER A 141 -30.17 -44.59 -25.67
C SER A 141 -29.03 -43.92 -24.87
N ILE A 142 -29.12 -42.65 -24.47
CA ILE A 142 -28.01 -42.00 -23.72
C ILE A 142 -28.53 -41.31 -22.46
N THR A 143 -29.15 -42.07 -21.55
CA THR A 143 -29.51 -41.58 -20.21
C THR A 143 -28.80 -42.38 -19.10
N GLN A 144 -27.79 -43.19 -19.44
CA GLN A 144 -27.12 -44.08 -18.48
C GLN A 144 -25.60 -43.88 -18.31
N ALA A 145 -24.99 -42.82 -18.83
CA ALA A 145 -23.51 -42.77 -18.86
C ALA A 145 -22.82 -41.48 -18.41
N ILE A 146 -23.47 -40.55 -17.69
CA ILE A 146 -22.77 -39.35 -17.15
C ILE A 146 -23.28 -38.98 -15.75
N LEU A 147 -23.23 -39.95 -14.82
CA LEU A 147 -23.34 -39.70 -13.37
C LEU A 147 -22.22 -40.40 -12.59
N GLU A 148 -21.05 -40.58 -13.20
CA GLU A 148 -19.83 -41.01 -12.51
C GLU A 148 -18.67 -40.12 -12.93
N LEU A 149 -18.31 -39.17 -12.07
CA LEU A 149 -16.94 -38.96 -11.55
C LEU A 149 -16.94 -37.69 -10.68
N CYS A 150 -17.36 -37.84 -9.42
CA CYS A 150 -16.92 -36.95 -8.36
C CYS A 150 -15.87 -37.71 -7.55
N PRO A 151 -14.57 -37.37 -7.61
CA PRO A 151 -13.65 -37.85 -6.60
C PRO A 151 -13.71 -36.87 -5.42
N SER A 152 -14.59 -37.17 -4.46
CA SER A 152 -14.38 -36.79 -3.07
C SER A 152 -13.47 -37.83 -2.45
N SER A 153 -12.27 -37.46 -2.04
CA SER A 153 -11.51 -38.21 -1.03
C SER A 153 -10.58 -37.27 -0.30
N SER A 154 -11.04 -36.90 0.90
CA SER A 154 -10.22 -36.41 2.00
C SER A 154 -9.21 -37.48 2.40
N SER A 155 -7.94 -37.11 2.52
CA SER A 155 -6.98 -37.83 3.35
C SER A 155 -6.18 -36.83 4.16
N SER A 156 -6.69 -36.55 5.36
CA SER A 156 -5.92 -36.05 6.49
C SER A 156 -5.00 -37.16 6.98
N SER A 157 -3.69 -36.92 6.97
CA SER A 157 -2.74 -37.66 7.80
C SER A 157 -1.80 -36.68 8.51
N SER A 158 -1.80 -36.79 9.83
CA SER A 158 -1.00 -36.05 10.79
C SER A 158 -0.17 -37.03 11.59
N SER A 159 1.16 -36.88 11.59
CA SER A 159 2.13 -37.30 12.64
C SER A 159 3.55 -37.11 12.05
N SER A 160 4.31 -36.08 12.44
CA SER A 160 5.15 -35.90 13.64
C SER A 160 6.61 -36.34 13.44
N SER A 161 7.50 -35.35 13.60
CA SER A 161 8.89 -35.39 14.10
C SER A 161 9.95 -36.23 13.37
N SER A 162 10.97 -35.55 12.86
CA SER A 162 12.38 -35.89 13.10
C SER A 162 13.26 -34.65 12.80
N GLU A 163 14.02 -34.26 13.81
CA GLU A 163 15.08 -33.27 13.75
C GLU A 163 16.21 -33.78 12.85
N GLU A 164 16.76 -32.94 11.97
CA GLU A 164 18.19 -33.02 11.67
C GLU A 164 18.72 -31.69 11.14
N LYS A 165 19.74 -31.22 11.86
CA LYS A 165 20.60 -30.09 11.50
C LYS A 165 21.35 -30.42 10.22
N ASN A 166 21.56 -29.43 9.34
CA ASN A 166 22.90 -29.18 8.83
C ASN A 166 23.04 -27.81 8.17
N GLU A 167 24.25 -27.31 8.34
CA GLU A 167 24.78 -25.98 8.09
C GLU A 167 24.92 -25.58 6.60
N ILE A 168 24.87 -24.26 6.40
CA ILE A 168 25.70 -23.44 5.49
C ILE A 168 25.76 -23.85 4.01
N PHE A 169 25.12 -23.03 3.16
CA PHE A 169 25.77 -22.57 1.93
C PHE A 169 25.34 -21.15 1.59
N LEU A 170 26.30 -20.22 1.71
CA LEU A 170 26.25 -18.88 1.13
C LEU A 170 26.26 -18.98 -0.40
N GLU A 171 25.92 -17.86 -1.04
CA GLU A 171 26.27 -17.54 -2.43
C GLU A 171 25.18 -17.81 -3.48
N ASN A 172 24.35 -16.79 -3.77
CA ASN A 172 24.67 -15.98 -4.94
C ASN A 172 23.85 -14.69 -5.04
N SER A 173 24.58 -13.58 -4.92
CA SER A 173 24.17 -12.23 -5.23
C SER A 173 24.03 -12.07 -6.74
N LYS A 174 22.86 -11.69 -7.24
CA LYS A 174 22.72 -11.16 -8.60
C LYS A 174 21.55 -10.17 -8.72
N TRP A 175 21.82 -8.92 -8.35
CA TRP A 175 21.08 -7.75 -8.82
C TRP A 175 22.07 -6.62 -9.06
N ILE A 176 22.61 -6.59 -10.29
CA ILE A 176 22.97 -5.35 -11.00
C ILE A 176 22.05 -5.29 -12.20
#